data_AF-A0A7L5BKK9-F1
#
_entry.id   AF-A0A7L5BKK9-F1
#
_cell.length_a   1.000
_cell.length_b   1.000
_cell.length_c   1.000
_cell.angle_alpha   90.00
_cell.angle_beta   90.00
_cell.angle_gamma   90.00
#
_symmetry.space_group_name_H-M   'P 1'
#
loop_
_entity.id
_entity.type
_entity.pdbx_description
1 polymer ?
#
loop_
_entity_poly.entity_id
_entity_poly.type
_entity_poly.pdbx_seq_one_letter_code
_entity_poly.pdbx_strand_id
1 'polypeptide(L)'
;MTKPAYTIGKDEMLLITVRWNDGDTVLLETPVKFYTAEEIQSLIDETVSERCDVVGVDRYEMVRRVGESIADEFDVRTWAERVTDDRRELAADDNLSVQVAYNAMRNSFNPIVHGAVIGRLEAAE
;
A
#
# COMPACT_ATOMS: atom_id res chain seq x y z
N MET A 1 5.13 9.19 1.62
CA MET A 1 5.67 9.25 0.25
C MET A 1 5.12 10.49 -0.43
N THR A 2 5.98 11.38 -0.92
CA THR A 2 5.59 12.53 -1.74
C THR A 2 5.02 11.98 -3.04
N LYS A 3 3.71 12.14 -3.27
CA LYS A 3 3.03 11.73 -4.51
C LYS A 3 3.72 12.38 -5.72
N PRO A 4 3.83 11.70 -6.88
CA PRO A 4 4.30 12.36 -8.10
C PRO A 4 3.30 13.44 -8.48
N ALA A 5 3.78 14.61 -8.91
CA ALA A 5 2.96 15.69 -9.45
C ALA A 5 2.92 15.61 -10.99
N TYR A 6 2.77 14.38 -11.52
CA TYR A 6 2.81 14.18 -12.96
C TYR A 6 1.44 14.44 -13.58
N THR A 7 1.42 15.18 -14.70
CA THR A 7 0.20 15.46 -15.46
C THR A 7 0.48 15.27 -16.93
N ILE A 8 -0.31 14.42 -17.58
CA ILE A 8 -0.24 14.21 -19.03
C ILE A 8 -1.10 15.29 -19.70
N GLY A 9 -0.49 16.12 -20.52
CA GLY A 9 -1.12 17.22 -21.24
C GLY A 9 -1.92 16.78 -22.47
N LYS A 10 -2.56 17.75 -23.14
CA LYS A 10 -3.42 17.47 -24.32
C LYS A 10 -2.69 16.84 -25.52
N ASP A 11 -1.37 17.05 -25.61
CA ASP A 11 -0.52 16.60 -26.70
C ASP A 11 0.29 15.36 -26.31
N GLU A 12 -0.02 14.78 -25.15
CA GLU A 12 0.64 13.64 -24.55
C GLU A 12 -0.37 12.51 -24.37
N MET A 13 0.09 11.26 -24.54
CA MET A 13 -0.72 10.06 -24.39
C MET A 13 -0.09 9.15 -23.35
N LEU A 14 -0.89 8.60 -22.44
CA LEU A 14 -0.44 7.56 -21.53
C LEU A 14 -0.53 6.21 -22.24
N LEU A 15 0.57 5.48 -22.22
CA LEU A 15 0.70 4.13 -22.71
C LEU A 15 0.96 3.20 -21.53
N ILE A 16 0.15 2.17 -21.38
CA ILE A 16 0.31 1.17 -20.32
C ILE A 16 0.62 -0.17 -20.99
N THR A 17 1.81 -0.70 -20.73
CA THR A 17 2.22 -2.01 -21.23
C THR A 17 1.83 -3.07 -20.21
N VAL A 18 1.03 -4.04 -20.65
CA VAL A 18 0.49 -5.11 -19.81
C VAL A 18 1.02 -6.45 -20.31
N ARG A 19 1.46 -7.29 -19.38
CA ARG A 19 1.81 -8.69 -19.63
C ARG A 19 0.72 -9.60 -19.08
N TRP A 20 0.15 -10.43 -19.94
CA TRP A 20 -0.79 -11.47 -19.56
C TRP A 20 -0.06 -12.71 -19.06
N ASN A 21 -0.72 -13.52 -18.23
CA ASN A 21 -0.14 -14.76 -17.71
C ASN A 21 0.26 -15.78 -18.80
N ASP A 22 -0.32 -15.68 -20.00
CA ASP A 22 0.03 -16.52 -21.15
C ASP A 22 1.39 -16.11 -21.77
N GLY A 23 1.98 -15.01 -21.31
CA GLY A 23 3.24 -14.45 -21.81
C GLY A 23 3.05 -13.37 -22.87
N ASP A 24 1.82 -13.21 -23.39
CA ASP A 24 1.48 -12.14 -24.32
C ASP A 24 1.62 -10.76 -23.69
N THR A 25 2.21 -9.83 -24.45
CA THR A 25 2.37 -8.44 -24.03
C THR A 25 1.53 -7.54 -24.93
N VAL A 26 0.66 -6.75 -24.32
CA VAL A 26 -0.26 -5.84 -25.01
C VAL A 26 0.00 -4.41 -24.55
N LEU A 27 0.01 -3.49 -25.51
CA LEU A 27 0.06 -2.06 -25.24
C LEU A 27 -1.36 -1.51 -25.17
N LEU A 28 -1.75 -0.95 -24.03
CA LEU A 28 -3.00 -0.25 -23.85
C LEU A 28 -2.79 1.24 -24.11
N GLU A 29 -3.40 1.72 -25.19
CA GLU A 29 -3.49 3.14 -25.50
C GLU A 29 -4.65 3.75 -24.70
N THR A 30 -4.35 4.68 -23.80
CA THR A 30 -5.39 5.37 -23.04
C THR A 30 -5.94 6.57 -23.82
N PRO A 31 -7.19 6.98 -23.57
CA PRO A 31 -7.75 8.16 -24.24
C PRO A 31 -6.93 9.42 -23.92
N VAL A 32 -6.77 10.29 -24.91
CA VAL A 32 -6.05 11.57 -24.77
C VAL A 32 -6.87 12.51 -23.88
N LYS A 33 -6.53 12.53 -22.59
CA LYS A 33 -7.08 13.45 -21.60
C LYS A 33 -6.02 13.81 -20.56
N PHE A 34 -6.32 14.82 -19.76
CA PHE A 34 -5.52 15.11 -18.59
C PHE A 34 -5.66 13.99 -17.57
N TYR A 35 -4.54 13.36 -17.23
CA TYR A 35 -4.44 12.42 -16.11
C TYR A 35 -3.62 13.06 -15.01
N THR A 36 -4.17 13.08 -13.81
CA THR A 36 -3.40 13.31 -12.59
C THR A 36 -2.60 12.07 -12.21
N ALA A 37 -1.52 12.23 -11.44
CA ALA A 37 -0.77 11.08 -10.93
C ALA A 37 -1.63 10.09 -10.14
N GLU A 38 -2.65 10.57 -9.42
CA GLU A 38 -3.61 9.71 -8.71
C GLU A 38 -4.45 8.87 -9.68
N GLU A 39 -4.91 9.46 -10.79
CA GLU A 39 -5.62 8.72 -11.83
C GLU A 39 -4.72 7.70 -12.54
N ILE A 40 -3.45 8.05 -12.79
CA ILE A 40 -2.49 7.11 -13.39
C ILE A 40 -2.28 5.91 -12.47
N GLN A 41 -2.07 6.15 -11.17
CA GLN A 41 -1.93 5.07 -10.19
C GLN A 41 -3.20 4.22 -10.12
N SER A 42 -4.38 4.84 -10.06
CA SER A 42 -5.65 4.09 -10.06
C SER A 42 -5.81 3.22 -11.31
N LEU A 43 -5.42 3.71 -12.50
CA LEU A 43 -5.47 2.91 -13.72
C LEU A 43 -4.51 1.72 -13.69
N ILE A 44 -3.30 1.91 -13.16
CA ILE A 44 -2.34 0.83 -12.96
C ILE A 44 -2.96 -0.21 -12.01
N ASP A 45 -3.53 0.23 -10.89
CA ASP A 45 -4.12 -0.64 -9.88
C ASP A 45 -5.35 -1.40 -10.39
N GLU A 46 -6.19 -0.78 -11.22
CA GLU A 46 -7.31 -1.43 -11.90
C GLU A 46 -6.85 -2.44 -12.96
N THR A 47 -5.69 -2.21 -13.57
CA THR A 47 -5.14 -3.07 -14.62
C THR A 47 -4.38 -4.27 -14.07
N VAL A 48 -3.68 -4.11 -12.94
CA VAL A 48 -2.99 -5.21 -12.26
C VAL A 48 -4.02 -6.16 -11.66
N SER A 49 -4.01 -7.41 -12.11
CA SER A 49 -4.92 -8.44 -11.64
C SER A 49 -4.23 -9.80 -11.57
N GLU A 50 -4.92 -10.81 -11.06
CA GLU A 50 -4.42 -12.20 -11.05
C GLU A 50 -4.03 -12.71 -12.44
N ARG A 51 -4.54 -12.11 -13.52
CA ARG A 51 -4.36 -12.58 -14.90
C ARG A 51 -3.38 -11.74 -15.71
N CYS A 52 -3.00 -10.57 -15.20
CA CYS A 52 -2.16 -9.63 -15.92
C CYS A 52 -1.43 -8.66 -15.01
N ASP A 53 -0.17 -8.38 -15.35
CA ASP A 53 0.69 -7.44 -14.65
C ASP A 53 1.01 -6.24 -15.55
N VAL A 54 1.08 -5.05 -14.97
CA VAL A 54 1.59 -3.86 -15.65
C VAL A 54 3.12 -3.91 -15.61
N VAL A 55 3.76 -3.87 -16.78
CA VAL A 55 5.23 -4.00 -16.92
C VAL A 55 5.89 -2.74 -17.48
N GLY A 56 5.10 -1.77 -17.91
CA GLY A 56 5.60 -0.50 -18.43
C GLY A 56 4.53 0.57 -18.41
N VAL A 57 4.95 1.80 -18.13
CA VAL A 57 4.10 2.99 -18.14
C VAL A 57 4.89 4.08 -18.85
N ASP A 58 4.45 4.48 -20.02
CA ASP A 58 5.14 5.42 -20.87
C ASP A 58 4.26 6.63 -21.17
N ARG A 59 4.88 7.81 -21.17
CA ARG A 59 4.31 9.01 -21.76
C ARG A 59 4.76 9.11 -23.20
N TYR A 60 3.82 9.27 -24.12
CA TYR A 60 4.11 9.54 -25.52
C TYR A 60 3.72 10.96 -25.91
N GLU A 61 4.70 11.80 -26.22
CA GLU A 61 4.49 13.16 -26.73
C GLU A 61 4.21 13.10 -28.24
N MET A 62 2.98 13.35 -28.66
CA MET A 62 2.54 13.15 -30.05
C MET A 62 3.22 14.08 -31.04
N VAL A 63 3.49 15.33 -30.63
CA VAL A 63 4.09 16.36 -31.48
C VAL A 63 5.55 16.04 -31.79
N ARG A 64 6.33 15.67 -30.76
CA ARG A 64 7.75 15.35 -30.89
C ARG A 64 8.00 13.88 -31.22
N ARG A 65 6.97 13.03 -31.12
CA ARG A 65 7.01 11.57 -31.32
C ARG A 65 8.05 10.90 -30.42
N VAL A 66 8.11 11.35 -29.18
CA VAL A 66 9.04 10.84 -28.16
C VAL A 66 8.25 10.09 -27.11
N GLY A 67 8.66 8.85 -26.85
CA GLY A 67 8.21 8.07 -25.70
C GLY A 67 9.19 8.21 -24.56
N GLU A 68 8.70 8.40 -23.34
CA GLU A 68 9.49 8.43 -22.11
C GLU A 68 8.83 7.53 -21.07
N SER A 69 9.60 6.59 -20.52
CA SER A 69 9.12 5.74 -19.43
C SER A 69 9.00 6.57 -18.16
N ILE A 70 7.81 6.50 -17.55
CA ILE A 70 7.48 7.13 -16.26
C ILE A 70 7.20 6.08 -15.18
N ALA A 71 7.42 4.79 -15.47
CA ALA A 71 7.14 3.69 -14.57
C ALA A 71 7.81 3.82 -13.18
N ASP A 72 9.01 4.40 -13.11
CA ASP A 72 9.73 4.62 -11.85
C ASP A 72 9.00 5.57 -10.87
N GLU A 73 8.04 6.34 -11.36
CA GLU A 73 7.22 7.27 -10.55
C GLU A 73 5.99 6.59 -9.94
N PHE A 74 5.64 5.37 -10.35
CA PHE A 74 4.41 4.69 -9.97
C PHE A 74 4.67 3.31 -9.35
N ASP A 75 3.71 2.81 -8.58
CA ASP A 75 3.78 1.45 -8.06
C ASP A 75 3.36 0.46 -9.15
N VAL A 76 4.35 -0.05 -9.90
CA VAL A 76 4.17 -1.06 -10.95
C VAL A 76 4.46 -2.49 -10.45
N ARG A 77 4.41 -2.74 -9.14
CA ARG A 77 4.58 -4.10 -8.59
C ARG A 77 3.54 -5.06 -9.16
N THR A 78 3.96 -6.31 -9.39
CA THR A 78 3.09 -7.38 -9.87
C THR A 78 1.99 -7.71 -8.87
N TRP A 79 0.92 -8.35 -9.34
CA TRP A 79 -0.15 -8.83 -8.47
C TRP A 79 0.37 -9.73 -7.34
N ALA A 80 1.32 -10.62 -7.67
CA ALA A 80 1.91 -11.55 -6.69
C ALA A 80 2.70 -10.82 -5.59
N GLU A 81 3.44 -9.77 -5.94
CA GLU A 81 4.18 -8.94 -4.99
C GLU A 81 3.24 -8.18 -4.06
N ARG A 82 2.16 -7.59 -4.61
CA ARG A 82 1.14 -6.86 -3.84
C ARG A 82 0.43 -7.78 -2.84
N VAL A 83 -0.08 -8.92 -3.27
CA VAL A 83 -0.78 -9.89 -2.41
C VAL A 83 0.11 -10.43 -1.28
N THR A 84 1.40 -10.61 -1.55
CA THR A 84 2.35 -11.09 -0.54
C THR A 84 2.60 -10.04 0.55
N ASP A 85 2.62 -8.76 0.16
CA ASP A 85 2.82 -7.62 1.04
C ASP A 85 1.56 -7.37 1.91
N ASP A 86 0.37 -7.32 1.30
CA ASP A 86 -0.91 -7.25 2.02
C ASP A 86 -1.04 -8.36 3.06
N ARG A 87 -0.68 -9.60 2.70
CA ARG A 87 -0.70 -10.74 3.62
C ARG A 87 0.32 -10.60 4.76
N ARG A 88 1.47 -9.95 4.51
CA ARG A 88 2.47 -9.65 5.55
C ARG A 88 2.00 -8.52 6.46
N GLU A 89 1.37 -7.49 5.94
CA GLU A 89 0.82 -6.38 6.74
C GLU A 89 -0.33 -6.88 7.64
N LEU A 90 -1.25 -7.68 7.11
CA LEU A 90 -2.28 -8.36 7.91
C LEU A 90 -1.68 -9.23 9.01
N ALA A 91 -0.64 -10.01 8.71
CA ALA A 91 0.04 -10.83 9.71
C ALA A 91 0.82 -10.00 10.76
N ALA A 92 1.29 -8.80 10.40
CA ALA A 92 1.94 -7.89 11.34
C ALA A 92 0.92 -7.24 12.30
N ASP A 93 -0.25 -6.85 11.79
CA ASP A 93 -1.33 -6.29 12.59
C ASP A 93 -1.94 -7.32 13.57
N ASP A 94 -2.08 -8.58 13.14
CA ASP A 94 -2.48 -9.68 14.01
C ASP A 94 -1.44 -9.93 15.13
N ASN A 95 -0.15 -9.88 14.83
CA ASN A 95 0.90 -10.04 15.84
C ASN A 95 0.92 -8.90 16.86
N LEU A 96 0.69 -7.66 16.41
CA LEU A 96 0.58 -6.50 17.31
C LEU A 96 -0.65 -6.63 18.21
N SER A 97 -1.79 -7.03 17.64
CA SER A 97 -3.04 -7.26 18.36
C SER A 97 -2.90 -8.35 19.44
N VAL A 98 -2.22 -9.46 19.12
CA VAL A 98 -1.91 -10.53 20.08
C VAL A 98 -0.96 -10.05 21.17
N GLN A 99 0.07 -9.26 20.84
CA GLN A 99 0.97 -8.70 21.86
C GLN A 99 0.28 -7.70 22.79
N VAL A 100 -0.59 -6.84 22.25
CA VAL A 100 -1.38 -5.89 23.06
C VAL A 100 -2.35 -6.65 23.97
N ALA A 101 -3.06 -7.65 23.45
CA ALA A 101 -3.95 -8.49 24.24
C ALA A 101 -3.19 -9.27 25.34
N TYR A 102 -2.03 -9.84 25.01
CA TYR A 102 -1.17 -10.55 25.96
C TYR A 102 -0.63 -9.61 27.05
N ASN A 103 -0.18 -8.39 26.70
CA ASN A 103 0.29 -7.40 27.66
C ASN A 103 -0.84 -6.85 28.54
N ALA A 104 -2.05 -6.66 27.98
CA ALA A 104 -3.23 -6.27 28.76
C ALA A 104 -3.65 -7.35 29.75
N MET A 105 -3.60 -8.63 29.35
CA MET A 105 -3.83 -9.77 30.24
C MET A 105 -2.75 -9.87 31.32
N ARG A 106 -1.48 -9.68 30.97
CA ARG A 106 -0.38 -9.69 31.96
C ARG A 106 -0.51 -8.58 33.02
N ASN A 107 -1.00 -7.40 32.63
CA ASN A 107 -1.25 -6.30 33.57
C ASN A 107 -2.54 -6.47 34.40
N SER A 108 -3.52 -7.26 33.95
CA SER A 108 -4.72 -7.56 34.73
C SER A 108 -4.50 -8.66 35.79
N PHE A 109 -3.44 -9.45 35.67
CA PHE A 109 -3.00 -10.42 36.68
C PHE A 109 -2.03 -9.85 37.73
N ASN A 110 -1.83 -8.53 37.79
CA ASN A 110 -1.14 -7.90 38.90
C ASN A 110 -2.16 -7.43 39.95
N PRO A 111 -2.46 -8.23 41.00
CA PRO A 111 -3.12 -7.67 42.16
C PRO A 111 -2.14 -6.65 42.75
N ILE A 112 -2.41 -5.36 42.53
CA ILE A 112 -1.88 -4.34 43.43
C ILE A 112 -2.42 -4.73 44.80
N VAL A 113 -1.58 -5.41 45.58
CA VAL A 113 -1.77 -5.63 46.99
C VAL A 113 -1.89 -4.24 47.59
N HIS A 114 -3.12 -3.77 47.73
CA HIS A 114 -3.46 -2.70 48.64
C HIS A 114 -3.07 -3.23 50.02
N GLY A 115 -1.84 -2.93 50.42
CA GLY A 115 -1.42 -3.02 51.81
C GLY A 115 -2.32 -2.08 52.59
N ALA A 116 -3.45 -2.61 53.06
CA ALA A 116 -4.25 -2.00 54.08
C ALA A 116 -3.32 -1.79 55.29
N VAL A 117 -2.91 -0.54 55.50
CA VAL A 117 -2.37 -0.10 56.78
C VAL A 117 -3.54 -0.17 57.76
N ILE A 118 -3.75 -1.35 58.35
CA ILE A 118 -4.56 -1.50 59.55
C ILE A 118 -3.74 -0.85 60.66
N GLY A 119 -4.09 0.39 60.98
CA GLY A 119 -3.60 1.09 62.17
C GLY A 119 -3.83 0.21 63.39
N ARG A 120 -2.73 -0.19 64.01
CA ARG A 120 -2.65 -0.97 65.24
C ARG A 120 -3.37 -0.19 66.36
N LEU A 121 -4.50 -0.71 66.82
CA LEU A 121 -5.10 -0.34 68.09
C LEU A 121 -4.26 -1.04 69.18
N GLU A 122 -3.36 -0.32 69.84
CA GLU A 122 -2.78 -0.75 71.11
C GLU A 122 -3.59 -0.09 72.22
N ALA A 123 -4.20 -0.91 73.07
CA ALA A 123 -4.90 -0.48 74.25
C ALA A 123 -3.93 -0.45 75.46
N ALA A 124 -4.15 0.56 76.31
CA ALA A 124 -3.77 0.70 77.72
C ALA A 124 -2.32 1.06 78.07
N GLU A 125 -2.16 2.24 78.69
CA GLU A 125 -2.10 2.34 80.16
C GLU A 125 -2.84 3.60 80.64
#